data_AF-A0A2T4GRQ8-F1
#
_entry.id   AF-A0A2T4GRQ8-F1
#
_cell.length_a   1.000
_cell.length_b   1.000
_cell.length_c   1.000
_cell.angle_alpha   90.00
_cell.angle_beta   90.00
_cell.angle_gamma   90.00
#
_symmetry.space_group_name_H-M   'P 1'
#
loop_
_entity.id
_entity.type
_entity.pdbx_description
1 polymer ?
#
loop_
_entity_poly.entity_id
_entity_poly.type
_entity_poly.pdbx_seq_one_letter_code
_entity_poly.pdbx_strand_id
1 'polypeptide(L)'
;MSSSQGKADDTPVKDAPQSIGSTQDELPELTKAQAKRLLLKTDLVVMPLAILSMTLAYLDKPKTTAGAFGGILSYAIGKIDGTLSTWKYIFLIYGACTVFLGCLVFFALPDTPSQAWFFTAEEKKLAMIRLAPNQTGVESNKGFKTYQILECLRDPKCYCIWLGALGYAVTNAGVTNFNPLIIAGYGFTKTKTVLMATPQAAVAMVSQALLTTIALYLPNLRCIFWIGGALMGMVGAIMVHSLDVETRRNASLAGVYLMGFYNVPFIFLLSLSSSNTAGATKKSFMGMSIAIMYAVGNIIGPQFFLSTQAPTYVLGIGAMLCAFALMAAAGLAYYFLCIIENKKRDKHFDRSHDVVDVGLEADKSDKTDLQNPNFRYTY
;
A
#
# COMPACT_ATOMS: atom_id res chain seq x y z
N MET A 1 -52.31 53.24 2.16
CA MET A 1 -52.93 52.99 0.84
C MET A 1 -52.29 51.72 0.28
N SER A 2 -52.93 50.56 0.50
CA SER A 2 -53.75 49.84 -0.50
C SER A 2 -52.85 49.09 -1.50
N SER A 3 -52.54 47.81 -1.31
CA SER A 3 -53.31 46.60 -1.71
C SER A 3 -53.14 46.21 -3.19
N SER A 4 -52.59 45.02 -3.48
CA SER A 4 -53.34 43.94 -4.15
C SER A 4 -52.52 42.65 -4.24
N GLN A 5 -53.17 41.54 -3.89
CA GLN A 5 -52.74 40.15 -3.99
C GLN A 5 -52.76 39.62 -5.44
N GLY A 6 -52.05 38.50 -5.66
CA GLY A 6 -52.29 37.52 -6.74
C GLY A 6 -51.34 36.33 -6.54
N LYS A 7 -51.69 35.31 -5.74
CA LYS A 7 -52.40 34.04 -6.05
C LYS A 7 -51.60 33.03 -6.93
N ALA A 8 -51.14 31.98 -6.25
CA ALA A 8 -51.02 30.55 -6.62
C ALA A 8 -50.49 30.13 -8.00
N ASP A 9 -49.41 29.34 -7.99
CA ASP A 9 -49.30 28.17 -8.86
C ASP A 9 -48.62 27.02 -8.09
N ASP A 10 -49.43 26.03 -7.72
CA ASP A 10 -49.05 24.75 -7.11
C ASP A 10 -48.83 23.76 -8.26
N THR A 11 -47.58 23.51 -8.63
CA THR A 11 -47.21 22.35 -9.47
C THR A 11 -46.42 21.35 -8.64
N PRO A 12 -46.86 20.09 -8.52
CA PRO A 12 -46.17 19.08 -7.72
C PRO A 12 -44.92 18.61 -8.47
N VAL A 13 -43.75 18.78 -7.84
CA VAL A 13 -42.50 18.14 -8.25
C VAL A 13 -42.67 16.64 -8.09
N LYS A 14 -42.95 15.96 -9.20
CA LYS A 14 -42.92 14.51 -9.32
C LYS A 14 -41.48 13.99 -9.20
N ASP A 15 -41.39 12.85 -8.53
CA ASP A 15 -40.32 11.85 -8.60
C ASP A 15 -39.05 12.12 -7.79
N ALA A 16 -39.21 12.28 -6.47
CA ALA A 16 -38.24 11.76 -5.51
C ALA A 16 -38.47 10.24 -5.34
N PRO A 17 -37.46 9.37 -5.46
CA PRO A 17 -37.64 7.96 -5.13
C PRO A 17 -38.04 7.83 -3.66
N GLN A 18 -39.23 7.29 -3.48
CA GLN A 18 -39.94 7.10 -2.23
C GLN A 18 -39.05 6.44 -1.17
N SER A 19 -39.23 6.92 0.06
CA SER A 19 -38.81 6.31 1.31
C SER A 19 -38.81 4.78 1.23
N ILE A 20 -37.62 4.19 1.35
CA ILE A 20 -37.48 2.74 1.57
C ILE A 20 -38.24 2.44 2.86
N GLY A 21 -39.36 1.76 2.69
CA GLY A 21 -40.26 1.35 3.75
C GLY A 21 -39.52 0.53 4.81
N SER A 22 -39.96 0.75 6.05
CA SER A 22 -39.63 -0.01 7.24
C SER A 22 -40.18 -1.43 7.16
N THR A 23 -39.57 -2.27 6.34
CA THR A 23 -39.70 -3.72 6.45
C THR A 23 -38.39 -4.27 7.00
N GLN A 24 -38.46 -4.83 8.20
CA GLN A 24 -37.46 -5.74 8.76
C GLN A 24 -37.39 -7.01 7.89
N ASP A 25 -36.97 -6.90 6.63
CA ASP A 25 -36.57 -8.05 5.85
C ASP A 25 -35.14 -8.39 6.28
N GLU A 26 -35.04 -9.48 7.05
CA GLU A 26 -33.81 -10.17 7.44
C GLU A 26 -32.73 -9.98 6.36
N LEU A 27 -31.65 -9.27 6.69
CA LEU A 27 -30.48 -9.21 5.84
C LEU A 27 -30.04 -10.66 5.61
N PRO A 28 -30.08 -11.19 4.37
CA PRO A 28 -29.83 -12.61 4.16
C PRO A 28 -28.42 -12.92 4.65
N GLU A 29 -28.31 -13.81 5.65
CA GLU A 29 -27.02 -14.28 6.14
C GLU A 29 -26.19 -14.76 4.94
N LEU A 30 -25.04 -14.12 4.77
CA LEU A 30 -24.16 -14.33 3.64
C LEU A 30 -23.69 -15.79 3.64
N THR A 31 -24.27 -16.65 2.79
CA THR A 31 -23.80 -18.03 2.72
C THR A 31 -22.34 -18.00 2.25
N LYS A 32 -21.41 -18.68 2.94
CA LYS A 32 -19.96 -18.66 2.64
C LYS A 32 -19.66 -18.92 1.15
N ALA A 33 -20.49 -19.70 0.48
CA ALA A 33 -20.41 -19.99 -0.95
C ALA A 33 -20.70 -18.75 -1.84
N GLN A 34 -21.73 -17.97 -1.53
CA GLN A 34 -22.06 -16.73 -2.24
C GLN A 34 -20.97 -15.66 -2.02
N ALA A 35 -20.48 -15.55 -0.79
CA ALA A 35 -19.37 -14.68 -0.43
C ALA A 35 -18.10 -15.00 -1.24
N LYS A 36 -17.77 -16.29 -1.37
CA LYS A 36 -16.62 -16.77 -2.13
C LYS A 36 -16.80 -16.55 -3.63
N ARG A 37 -18.00 -16.78 -4.17
CA ARG A 37 -18.30 -16.56 -5.59
C ARG A 37 -18.21 -15.09 -5.98
N LEU A 38 -18.68 -14.20 -5.10
CA LEU A 38 -18.59 -12.76 -5.28
C LEU A 38 -17.13 -12.30 -5.26
N LEU A 39 -16.33 -12.77 -4.30
CA LEU A 39 -14.88 -12.53 -4.27
C LEU A 39 -14.22 -12.99 -5.55
N LEU A 40 -14.51 -14.21 -5.99
CA LEU A 40 -13.86 -14.79 -7.16
C LEU A 40 -14.19 -13.98 -8.42
N LYS A 41 -15.42 -13.46 -8.55
CA LYS A 41 -15.78 -12.54 -9.64
C LYS A 41 -15.04 -11.20 -9.55
N THR A 42 -15.02 -10.57 -8.37
CA THR A 42 -14.29 -9.32 -8.16
C THR A 42 -12.80 -9.52 -8.43
N ASP A 43 -12.22 -10.58 -7.89
CA ASP A 43 -10.80 -10.90 -8.04
C ASP A 43 -10.48 -11.22 -9.50
N LEU A 44 -11.32 -11.97 -10.22
CA LEU A 44 -11.08 -12.32 -11.62
C LEU A 44 -11.14 -11.10 -12.57
N VAL A 45 -11.89 -10.06 -12.22
CA VAL A 45 -12.02 -8.85 -13.04
C VAL A 45 -11.05 -7.76 -12.58
N VAL A 46 -11.02 -7.47 -11.29
CA VAL A 46 -10.26 -6.35 -10.71
C VAL A 46 -8.81 -6.73 -10.45
N MET A 47 -8.49 -7.96 -10.01
CA MET A 47 -7.08 -8.30 -9.73
C MET A 47 -6.20 -8.34 -10.98
N PRO A 48 -6.60 -8.88 -12.14
CA PRO A 48 -5.76 -8.80 -13.34
C PRO A 48 -5.50 -7.36 -13.76
N LEU A 49 -6.50 -6.47 -13.68
CA LEU A 49 -6.36 -5.04 -13.96
C LEU A 49 -5.43 -4.35 -12.95
N ALA A 50 -5.59 -4.64 -11.65
CA ALA A 50 -4.77 -4.07 -10.58
C ALA A 50 -3.34 -4.63 -10.60
N ILE A 51 -3.16 -5.92 -10.88
CA ILE A 51 -1.86 -6.56 -11.02
C ILE A 51 -1.18 -6.02 -12.27
N LEU A 52 -1.88 -5.90 -13.41
CA LEU A 52 -1.32 -5.35 -14.63
C LEU A 52 -0.94 -3.87 -14.45
N SER A 53 -1.78 -3.06 -13.80
CA SER A 53 -1.48 -1.66 -13.51
C SER A 53 -0.34 -1.50 -12.50
N MET A 54 -0.32 -2.28 -11.42
CA MET A 54 0.78 -2.28 -10.44
C MET A 54 2.08 -2.80 -11.06
N THR A 55 2.02 -3.86 -11.87
CA THR A 55 3.19 -4.42 -12.58
C THR A 55 3.74 -3.40 -13.57
N LEU A 56 2.86 -2.65 -14.26
CA LEU A 56 3.27 -1.55 -15.14
C LEU A 56 3.80 -0.33 -14.39
N ALA A 57 3.24 0.02 -13.23
CA ALA A 57 3.79 1.04 -12.34
C ALA A 57 5.18 0.64 -11.82
N TYR A 58 5.42 -0.66 -11.60
CA TYR A 58 6.76 -1.19 -11.34
C TYR A 58 7.65 -1.17 -12.60
N LEU A 59 7.09 -1.37 -13.80
CA LEU A 59 7.80 -1.18 -15.08
C LEU A 59 8.25 0.26 -15.31
N ASP A 60 7.51 1.24 -14.79
CA ASP A 60 7.84 2.66 -14.82
C ASP A 60 8.98 3.05 -13.86
N LYS A 61 9.45 2.13 -13.00
CA LYS A 61 10.73 2.27 -12.30
C LYS A 61 11.84 1.68 -13.18
N PRO A 62 12.49 2.48 -14.06
CA PRO A 62 13.49 1.97 -14.99
C PRO A 62 14.61 1.20 -14.28
N LYS A 63 14.88 1.49 -13.00
CA LYS A 63 15.89 0.78 -12.19
C LYS A 63 15.48 -0.62 -11.75
N THR A 64 14.20 -0.86 -11.43
CA THR A 64 13.72 -2.16 -10.94
C THR A 64 13.42 -3.10 -12.09
N THR A 65 12.84 -2.56 -13.17
CA THR A 65 12.59 -3.36 -14.36
C THR A 65 13.82 -3.56 -15.20
N ALA A 66 14.80 -2.64 -15.27
CA ALA A 66 16.13 -2.97 -15.81
C ALA A 66 16.73 -4.25 -15.20
N GLY A 67 16.45 -4.53 -13.93
CA GLY A 67 16.86 -5.76 -13.25
C GLY A 67 16.19 -7.02 -13.82
N ALA A 68 14.85 -7.11 -13.81
CA ALA A 68 14.15 -8.37 -14.11
C ALA A 68 13.74 -8.57 -15.58
N PHE A 69 13.32 -7.51 -16.29
CA PHE A 69 12.77 -7.59 -17.66
C PHE A 69 13.43 -6.62 -18.65
N GLY A 70 13.96 -5.52 -18.14
CA GLY A 70 14.55 -4.41 -18.87
C GLY A 70 15.94 -4.72 -19.39
N GLY A 71 16.64 -5.73 -18.88
CA GLY A 71 17.82 -6.29 -19.58
C GLY A 71 17.43 -6.93 -20.93
N ILE A 72 16.34 -7.70 -20.95
CA ILE A 72 15.83 -8.39 -22.14
C ILE A 72 15.13 -7.39 -23.08
N LEU A 73 14.27 -6.51 -22.55
CA LEU A 73 13.60 -5.49 -23.33
C LEU A 73 14.59 -4.43 -23.84
N SER A 74 15.56 -3.96 -23.04
CA SER A 74 16.58 -3.02 -23.55
C SER A 74 17.51 -3.68 -24.57
N TYR A 75 17.77 -4.99 -24.46
CA TYR A 75 18.49 -5.72 -25.50
C TYR A 75 17.67 -5.83 -26.80
N ALA A 76 16.36 -6.12 -26.71
CA ALA A 76 15.47 -6.16 -27.86
C ALA A 76 15.25 -4.79 -28.51
N ILE A 77 15.05 -3.74 -27.70
CA ILE A 77 14.91 -2.35 -28.13
C ILE A 77 16.25 -1.79 -28.63
N GLY A 78 17.37 -2.23 -28.06
CA GLY A 78 18.72 -1.88 -28.51
C GLY A 78 19.08 -2.43 -29.89
N LYS A 79 18.34 -3.41 -30.41
CA LYS A 79 18.43 -3.89 -31.79
C LYS A 79 17.57 -3.10 -32.77
N ILE A 80 16.80 -2.12 -32.31
CA ILE A 80 16.05 -1.22 -33.19
C ILE A 80 17.06 -0.24 -33.78
N ASP A 81 17.42 -0.44 -35.05
CA ASP A 81 18.20 0.53 -35.84
C ASP A 81 17.32 1.74 -36.19
N GLY A 82 17.16 2.62 -35.20
CA GLY A 82 16.38 3.83 -35.30
C GLY A 82 17.25 5.10 -35.25
N THR A 83 16.70 6.22 -35.71
CA THR A 83 17.37 7.53 -35.67
C THR A 83 17.50 8.10 -34.25
N LEU A 84 16.79 7.55 -33.27
CA LEU A 84 16.80 8.01 -31.88
C LEU A 84 17.71 7.14 -31.01
N SER A 85 18.30 7.74 -29.98
CA SER A 85 19.06 6.99 -28.98
C SER A 85 18.18 5.98 -28.23
N THR A 86 18.70 4.80 -27.92
CA THR A 86 17.97 3.67 -27.30
C THR A 86 17.15 4.06 -26.06
N TRP A 87 17.65 4.96 -25.21
CA TRP A 87 16.93 5.41 -24.02
C TRP A 87 15.61 6.14 -24.35
N LYS A 88 15.52 6.85 -25.49
CA LYS A 88 14.30 7.52 -25.93
C LYS A 88 13.25 6.51 -26.38
N TYR A 89 13.65 5.46 -27.08
CA TYR A 89 12.75 4.36 -27.46
C TYR A 89 12.18 3.64 -26.23
N ILE A 90 12.99 3.43 -25.20
CA ILE A 90 12.55 2.88 -23.92
C ILE A 90 11.42 3.75 -23.34
N PHE A 91 11.63 5.05 -23.17
CA PHE A 91 10.58 5.93 -22.62
C PHE A 91 9.32 6.01 -23.49
N LEU A 92 9.45 5.98 -24.82
CA LEU A 92 8.30 6.08 -25.73
C LEU A 92 7.44 4.81 -25.68
N ILE A 93 8.07 3.63 -25.69
CA ILE A 93 7.37 2.34 -25.61
C ILE A 93 6.69 2.19 -24.25
N TYR A 94 7.43 2.41 -23.16
CA TYR A 94 6.87 2.30 -21.81
C TYR A 94 5.76 3.34 -21.57
N GLY A 95 5.97 4.59 -21.98
CA GLY A 95 4.96 5.65 -21.87
C GLY A 95 3.70 5.38 -22.68
N ALA A 96 3.81 4.83 -23.89
CA ALA A 96 2.65 4.47 -24.69
C ALA A 96 1.84 3.34 -24.05
N CYS A 97 2.51 2.31 -23.53
CA CYS A 97 1.85 1.21 -22.81
C CYS A 97 1.13 1.69 -21.54
N THR A 98 1.73 2.61 -20.77
CA THR A 98 1.08 3.15 -19.56
C THR A 98 -0.11 4.03 -19.89
N VAL A 99 -0.04 4.87 -20.93
CA VAL A 99 -1.17 5.68 -21.41
C VAL A 99 -2.32 4.80 -21.88
N PHE A 100 -2.03 3.79 -22.72
CA PHE A 100 -3.05 2.85 -23.19
C PHE A 100 -3.77 2.14 -22.04
N LEU A 101 -3.01 1.68 -21.04
CA LEU A 101 -3.58 1.04 -19.86
C LEU A 101 -4.38 2.03 -19.00
N GLY A 102 -3.91 3.27 -18.86
CA GLY A 102 -4.63 4.33 -18.17
C GLY A 102 -6.00 4.58 -18.79
N CYS A 103 -6.08 4.64 -20.12
CA CYS A 103 -7.35 4.70 -20.84
C CYS A 103 -8.21 3.45 -20.57
N LEU A 104 -7.62 2.26 -20.60
CA LEU A 104 -8.35 1.02 -20.35
C LEU A 104 -8.93 0.99 -18.94
N VAL A 105 -8.16 1.34 -17.90
CA VAL A 105 -8.64 1.41 -16.52
C VAL A 105 -9.73 2.47 -16.37
N PHE A 106 -9.58 3.64 -17.00
CA PHE A 106 -10.57 4.72 -16.98
C PHE A 106 -11.93 4.28 -17.55
N PHE A 107 -11.94 3.45 -18.61
CA PHE A 107 -13.19 2.95 -19.19
C PHE A 107 -13.70 1.64 -18.57
N ALA A 108 -12.80 0.79 -18.06
CA ALA A 108 -13.16 -0.55 -17.58
C ALA A 108 -13.50 -0.61 -16.09
N LEU A 109 -12.95 0.29 -15.26
CA LEU A 109 -13.09 0.24 -13.81
C LEU A 109 -14.25 1.16 -13.33
N PRO A 110 -15.31 0.60 -12.74
CA PRO A 110 -16.43 1.38 -12.19
C PRO A 110 -16.04 2.02 -10.85
N ASP A 111 -16.43 3.28 -10.62
CA ASP A 111 -16.06 4.06 -9.43
C ASP A 111 -16.70 3.55 -8.13
N THR A 112 -17.84 2.86 -8.22
CA THR A 112 -18.57 2.34 -7.07
C THR A 112 -19.08 0.92 -7.30
N PRO A 113 -19.18 0.08 -6.24
CA PRO A 113 -19.76 -1.26 -6.34
C PRO A 113 -21.20 -1.25 -6.87
N SER A 114 -21.94 -0.16 -6.66
CA SER A 114 -23.30 0.05 -7.19
C SER A 114 -23.32 0.28 -8.71
N GLN A 115 -22.27 0.85 -9.27
CA GLN A 115 -22.10 1.08 -10.72
C GLN A 115 -21.37 -0.06 -11.43
N ALA A 116 -20.95 -1.11 -10.71
CA ALA A 116 -20.23 -2.22 -11.31
C ALA A 116 -21.06 -2.92 -12.39
N TRP A 117 -20.59 -2.84 -13.64
CA TRP A 117 -21.25 -3.41 -14.82
C TRP A 117 -21.25 -4.95 -14.82
N PHE A 118 -20.34 -5.56 -14.06
CA PHE A 118 -20.19 -7.02 -13.96
C PHE A 118 -21.00 -7.68 -12.83
N PHE A 119 -21.75 -6.91 -12.02
CA PHE A 119 -22.61 -7.44 -10.96
C PHE A 119 -24.10 -7.34 -11.29
N THR A 120 -24.86 -8.38 -10.93
CA THR A 120 -26.33 -8.36 -10.90
C THR A 120 -26.86 -7.51 -9.74
N ALA A 121 -28.12 -7.08 -9.78
CA ALA A 121 -28.71 -6.21 -8.74
C ALA A 121 -28.62 -6.82 -7.32
N GLU A 122 -28.81 -8.15 -7.19
CA GLU A 122 -28.64 -8.86 -5.93
C GLU A 122 -27.17 -8.92 -5.48
N GLU A 123 -26.25 -9.20 -6.41
CA GLU A 123 -24.80 -9.22 -6.14
C GLU A 123 -24.26 -7.84 -5.71
N LYS A 124 -24.84 -6.74 -6.23
CA LYS A 124 -24.49 -5.37 -5.80
C LYS A 124 -24.87 -5.13 -4.35
N LYS A 125 -26.08 -5.52 -3.93
CA LYS A 125 -26.53 -5.41 -2.52
C LYS A 125 -25.64 -6.26 -1.61
N LEU A 126 -25.28 -7.46 -2.08
CA LEU A 126 -24.39 -8.39 -1.37
C LEU A 126 -22.95 -7.86 -1.24
N ALA A 127 -22.43 -7.22 -2.29
CA ALA A 127 -21.12 -6.57 -2.29
C ALA A 127 -21.05 -5.42 -1.28
N MET A 128 -22.13 -4.63 -1.18
CA MET A 128 -22.23 -3.54 -0.21
C MET A 128 -22.24 -4.08 1.23
N ILE A 129 -23.02 -5.14 1.51
CA ILE A 129 -23.04 -5.79 2.84
C ILE A 129 -21.65 -6.33 3.21
N ARG A 130 -20.90 -6.86 2.24
CA ARG A 130 -19.54 -7.35 2.45
C ARG A 130 -18.50 -6.24 2.63
N LEU A 131 -18.65 -5.10 1.94
CA LEU A 131 -17.75 -3.95 2.10
C LEU A 131 -18.00 -3.20 3.41
N ALA A 132 -19.19 -3.29 3.98
CA ALA A 132 -19.55 -2.61 5.21
C ALA A 132 -18.68 -2.97 6.43
N PRO A 133 -18.32 -4.25 6.70
CA PRO A 133 -17.33 -4.60 7.72
C PRO A 133 -15.95 -3.98 7.50
N ASN A 134 -15.55 -3.76 6.24
CA ASN A 134 -14.28 -3.12 5.90
C ASN A 134 -14.34 -1.59 6.00
N GLN A 135 -15.53 -1.01 6.27
CA GLN A 135 -15.76 0.43 6.36
C GLN A 135 -15.18 1.21 5.17
N THR A 136 -15.20 0.57 3.99
CA THR A 136 -14.60 1.07 2.76
C THR A 136 -15.65 1.45 1.72
N GLY A 137 -16.93 1.34 2.03
CA GLY A 137 -17.95 1.28 0.99
C GLY A 137 -19.34 1.70 1.40
N VAL A 138 -19.52 2.98 1.73
CA VAL A 138 -20.68 3.77 1.31
C VAL A 138 -20.19 5.22 1.24
N GLU A 139 -20.74 6.04 0.36
CA GLU A 139 -20.51 7.49 0.24
C GLU A 139 -20.76 8.22 1.58
N SER A 140 -19.82 8.13 2.52
CA SER A 140 -19.75 8.97 3.71
C SER A 140 -19.14 10.32 3.34
N ASN A 141 -19.68 10.94 2.28
CA ASN A 141 -19.34 12.29 1.86
C ASN A 141 -20.09 13.32 2.72
N LYS A 142 -20.06 13.14 4.06
CA LYS A 142 -20.66 14.06 5.03
C LYS A 142 -19.57 14.98 5.58
N GLY A 143 -19.05 15.85 4.72
CA GLY A 143 -18.20 16.98 5.09
C GLY A 143 -16.81 16.63 5.65
N PHE A 144 -15.88 17.57 5.52
CA PHE A 144 -14.55 17.45 6.09
C PHE A 144 -14.61 17.56 7.62
N LYS A 145 -14.26 16.48 8.34
CA LYS A 145 -14.35 16.42 9.80
C LYS A 145 -12.98 16.63 10.44
N THR A 146 -12.69 17.86 10.86
CA THR A 146 -11.41 18.25 11.48
C THR A 146 -11.07 17.47 12.75
N TYR A 147 -12.08 17.04 13.52
CA TYR A 147 -11.83 16.24 14.73
C TYR A 147 -11.15 14.89 14.41
N GLN A 148 -11.45 14.28 13.25
CA GLN A 148 -10.83 13.01 12.84
C GLN A 148 -9.33 13.17 12.58
N ILE A 149 -8.89 14.36 12.15
CA ILE A 149 -7.47 14.70 11.97
C ILE A 149 -6.79 14.83 13.32
N LEU A 150 -7.42 15.55 14.26
CA LEU A 150 -6.87 15.71 15.61
C LEU A 150 -6.77 14.36 16.32
N GLU A 151 -7.72 13.46 16.10
CA GLU A 151 -7.67 12.08 16.59
C GLU A 151 -6.48 11.31 15.99
N CYS A 152 -6.26 11.43 14.67
CA CYS A 152 -5.10 10.83 14.00
C CYS A 152 -3.77 11.34 14.58
N LEU A 153 -3.68 12.65 14.87
CA LEU A 153 -2.48 13.27 15.44
C LEU A 153 -2.24 12.87 16.91
N ARG A 154 -3.24 12.38 17.62
CA ARG A 154 -3.11 11.91 19.02
C ARG A 154 -2.90 10.41 19.13
N ASP A 155 -3.13 9.66 18.06
CA ASP A 155 -3.03 8.21 18.09
C ASP A 155 -1.57 7.73 17.90
N PRO A 156 -0.97 7.06 18.91
CA PRO A 156 0.41 6.57 18.83
C PRO A 156 0.64 5.56 17.68
N LYS A 157 -0.41 4.88 17.22
CA LYS A 157 -0.32 3.95 16.07
C LYS A 157 0.02 4.68 14.78
N CYS A 158 -0.47 5.92 14.63
CA CYS A 158 -0.21 6.76 13.45
C CYS A 158 1.27 7.11 13.34
N TYR A 159 1.91 7.48 14.47
CA TYR A 159 3.34 7.77 14.52
C TYR A 159 4.20 6.56 14.16
N CYS A 160 3.81 5.34 14.57
CA CYS A 160 4.52 4.12 14.18
C CYS A 160 4.49 3.93 12.65
N ILE A 161 3.35 4.17 12.01
CA ILE A 161 3.21 4.12 10.55
C ILE A 161 4.06 5.22 9.89
N TRP A 162 4.09 6.44 10.42
CA TRP A 162 4.89 7.54 9.87
C TRP A 162 6.40 7.29 9.98
N LEU A 163 6.86 6.82 11.14
CA LEU A 163 8.27 6.46 11.36
C LEU A 163 8.68 5.26 10.48
N GLY A 164 7.79 4.28 10.32
CA GLY A 164 8.00 3.17 9.39
C GLY A 164 8.12 3.62 7.94
N ALA A 165 7.24 4.53 7.49
CA ALA A 165 7.28 5.08 6.12
C ALA A 165 8.55 5.91 5.88
N LEU A 166 8.98 6.69 6.88
CA LEU A 166 10.22 7.45 6.83
C LEU A 166 11.44 6.54 6.74
N GLY A 167 11.53 5.52 7.60
CA GLY A 167 12.62 4.53 7.57
C GLY A 167 12.66 3.75 6.25
N TYR A 168 11.50 3.40 5.70
CA TYR A 168 11.41 2.80 4.37
C TYR A 168 11.95 3.74 3.29
N ALA A 169 11.58 5.02 3.30
CA ALA A 169 12.04 5.96 2.28
C ALA A 169 13.56 6.17 2.32
N VAL A 170 14.16 6.28 3.51
CA VAL A 170 15.62 6.36 3.67
C VAL A 170 16.32 5.10 3.15
N THR A 171 15.82 3.92 3.51
CA THR A 171 16.40 2.66 3.00
C THR A 171 16.19 2.50 1.50
N ASN A 172 15.01 2.82 0.98
CA ASN A 172 14.69 2.81 -0.45
C ASN A 172 15.67 3.67 -1.25
N ALA A 173 16.00 4.88 -0.80
CA ALA A 173 16.98 5.73 -1.46
C ALA A 173 18.36 5.06 -1.53
N GLY A 174 18.83 4.46 -0.44
CA GLY A 174 20.09 3.72 -0.39
C GLY A 174 20.11 2.49 -1.31
N VAL A 175 19.10 1.63 -1.17
CA VAL A 175 18.99 0.36 -1.90
C VAL A 175 18.79 0.58 -3.41
N THR A 176 17.99 1.57 -3.83
CA THR A 176 17.64 1.72 -5.26
C THR A 176 18.65 2.58 -6.03
N ASN A 177 19.27 3.58 -5.40
CA ASN A 177 20.16 4.49 -6.09
C ASN A 177 21.63 4.10 -5.95
N PHE A 178 22.05 3.66 -4.76
CA PHE A 178 23.46 3.48 -4.43
C PHE A 178 23.93 2.04 -4.52
N ASN A 179 23.01 1.08 -4.51
CA ASN A 179 23.38 -0.32 -4.57
C ASN A 179 24.13 -0.74 -5.86
N PRO A 180 23.79 -0.25 -7.07
CA PRO A 180 24.62 -0.47 -8.24
C PRO A 180 26.03 0.13 -8.11
N LEU A 181 26.18 1.24 -7.38
CA LEU A 181 27.49 1.86 -7.11
C LEU A 181 28.32 1.01 -6.13
N ILE A 182 27.68 0.44 -5.11
CA ILE A 182 28.31 -0.50 -4.17
C ILE A 182 28.81 -1.74 -4.91
N ILE A 183 27.97 -2.35 -5.76
CA ILE A 183 28.36 -3.52 -6.56
C ILE A 183 29.49 -3.15 -7.55
N ALA A 184 29.46 -1.95 -8.14
CA ALA A 184 30.56 -1.47 -8.99
C ALA A 184 31.87 -1.35 -8.20
N GLY A 185 31.80 -0.91 -6.94
CA GLY A 185 32.92 -0.85 -6.00
C GLY A 185 33.56 -2.21 -5.73
N TYR A 186 32.88 -3.32 -5.98
CA TYR A 186 33.45 -4.66 -5.85
C TYR A 186 34.42 -5.02 -6.99
N GLY A 187 34.58 -4.17 -8.00
CA GLY A 187 35.47 -4.41 -9.16
C GLY A 187 34.81 -5.27 -10.25
N PHE A 188 33.49 -5.16 -10.42
CA PHE A 188 32.79 -5.77 -11.57
C PHE A 188 32.77 -4.78 -12.74
N THR A 189 32.86 -5.29 -13.97
CA THR A 189 32.60 -4.49 -15.19
C THR A 189 31.18 -3.95 -15.17
N LYS A 190 30.93 -2.75 -15.71
CA LYS A 190 29.60 -2.09 -15.74
C LYS A 190 28.45 -3.04 -16.14
N THR A 191 28.65 -3.84 -17.19
CA THR A 191 27.65 -4.83 -17.64
C THR A 191 27.36 -5.90 -16.60
N LYS A 192 28.41 -6.40 -15.93
CA LYS A 192 28.29 -7.43 -14.89
C LYS A 192 27.72 -6.86 -13.59
N THR A 193 27.99 -5.60 -13.26
CA THR A 193 27.39 -4.89 -12.11
C THR A 193 25.88 -4.81 -12.22
N VAL A 194 25.35 -4.43 -13.39
CA VAL A 194 23.90 -4.36 -13.61
C VAL A 194 23.29 -5.76 -13.50
N LEU A 195 23.92 -6.77 -14.09
CA LEU A 195 23.46 -8.15 -14.00
C LEU A 195 23.46 -8.67 -12.55
N MET A 196 24.45 -8.29 -11.75
CA MET A 196 24.53 -8.65 -10.33
C MET A 196 23.55 -7.86 -9.45
N ALA A 197 22.94 -6.78 -9.94
CA ALA A 197 21.86 -6.09 -9.23
C ALA A 197 20.50 -6.78 -9.45
N THR A 198 20.34 -7.56 -10.52
CA THR A 198 19.11 -8.28 -10.86
C THR A 198 18.61 -9.23 -9.76
N PRO A 199 19.45 -10.10 -9.14
CA PRO A 199 19.00 -11.01 -8.11
C PRO A 199 18.35 -10.32 -6.91
N GLN A 200 18.83 -9.14 -6.53
CA GLN A 200 18.23 -8.38 -5.44
C GLN A 200 16.82 -7.90 -5.78
N ALA A 201 16.59 -7.42 -7.00
CA ALA A 201 15.24 -7.05 -7.45
C ALA A 201 14.32 -8.27 -7.47
N ALA A 202 14.83 -9.43 -7.90
CA ALA A 202 14.09 -10.69 -7.85
C ALA A 202 13.75 -11.10 -6.41
N VAL A 203 14.70 -11.00 -5.47
CA VAL A 203 14.45 -11.25 -4.04
C VAL A 203 13.37 -10.30 -3.50
N ALA A 204 13.43 -9.01 -3.84
CA ALA A 204 12.41 -8.05 -3.43
C ALA A 204 11.01 -8.40 -3.98
N MET A 205 10.92 -8.86 -5.23
CA MET A 205 9.65 -9.28 -5.87
C MET A 205 9.11 -10.60 -5.32
N VAL A 206 9.96 -11.61 -5.17
CA VAL A 206 9.55 -12.93 -4.70
C VAL A 206 9.20 -12.89 -3.22
N SER A 207 10.01 -12.23 -2.39
CA SER A 207 9.76 -12.14 -0.94
C SER A 207 8.45 -11.40 -0.63
N GLN A 208 8.18 -10.28 -1.29
CA GLN A 208 6.91 -9.57 -1.08
C GLN A 208 5.72 -10.40 -1.54
N ALA A 209 5.77 -11.01 -2.73
CA ALA A 209 4.65 -11.79 -3.27
C ALA A 209 4.36 -13.01 -2.40
N LEU A 210 5.41 -13.71 -1.96
CA LEU A 210 5.29 -14.88 -1.09
C LEU A 210 4.71 -14.49 0.27
N LEU A 211 5.28 -13.50 0.94
CA LEU A 211 4.84 -13.10 2.28
C LEU A 211 3.43 -12.51 2.27
N THR A 212 3.09 -11.70 1.26
CA THR A 212 1.71 -11.19 1.08
C THR A 212 0.74 -12.35 0.85
N THR A 213 1.10 -13.34 0.03
CA THR A 213 0.25 -14.53 -0.19
C THR A 213 0.05 -15.31 1.12
N ILE A 214 1.11 -15.51 1.91
CA ILE A 214 1.00 -16.18 3.21
C ILE A 214 0.07 -15.39 4.16
N ALA A 215 0.18 -14.05 4.17
CA ALA A 215 -0.66 -13.19 4.99
C ALA A 215 -2.14 -13.15 4.56
N LEU A 216 -2.49 -13.63 3.35
CA LEU A 216 -3.88 -13.83 2.95
C LEU A 216 -4.49 -15.08 3.60
N TYR A 217 -3.69 -16.13 3.79
CA TYR A 217 -4.16 -17.39 4.38
C TYR A 217 -4.06 -17.41 5.91
N LEU A 218 -3.09 -16.70 6.49
CA LEU A 218 -2.83 -16.66 7.92
C LEU A 218 -3.13 -15.26 8.50
N PRO A 219 -4.18 -15.10 9.31
CA PRO A 219 -4.49 -13.82 9.93
C PRO A 219 -3.44 -13.45 10.99
N ASN A 220 -3.27 -12.16 11.24
CA ASN A 220 -2.45 -11.59 12.32
C ASN A 220 -0.93 -11.82 12.24
N LEU A 221 -0.39 -12.12 11.05
CA LEU A 221 1.05 -12.25 10.82
C LEU A 221 1.70 -10.98 10.22
N ARG A 222 0.92 -9.92 9.96
CA ARG A 222 1.36 -8.80 9.13
C ARG A 222 2.47 -7.99 9.81
N CYS A 223 2.38 -7.71 11.11
CA CYS A 223 3.47 -7.06 11.84
C CYS A 223 4.69 -7.96 12.00
N ILE A 224 4.51 -9.28 12.10
CA ILE A 224 5.65 -10.21 12.17
C ILE A 224 6.44 -10.17 10.86
N PHE A 225 5.75 -10.17 9.72
CA PHE A 225 6.41 -10.04 8.41
C PHE A 225 7.01 -8.65 8.19
N TRP A 226 6.37 -7.59 8.70
CA TRP A 226 6.98 -6.26 8.74
C TRP A 226 8.32 -6.29 9.50
N ILE A 227 8.32 -6.74 10.76
CA ILE A 227 9.52 -6.78 11.60
C ILE A 227 10.58 -7.71 10.98
N GLY A 228 10.18 -8.90 10.55
CA GLY A 228 11.08 -9.89 9.94
C GLY A 228 11.73 -9.35 8.66
N GLY A 229 10.97 -8.68 7.79
CA GLY A 229 11.51 -8.04 6.59
C GLY A 229 12.53 -6.93 6.91
N ALA A 230 12.26 -6.11 7.94
CA ALA A 230 13.18 -5.08 8.39
C ALA A 230 14.47 -5.67 8.97
N LEU A 231 14.38 -6.74 9.78
CA LEU A 231 15.54 -7.43 10.36
C LEU A 231 16.38 -8.13 9.29
N MET A 232 15.75 -8.80 8.31
CA MET A 232 16.48 -9.43 7.20
C MET A 232 17.22 -8.38 6.34
N GLY A 233 16.58 -7.24 6.06
CA GLY A 233 17.24 -6.12 5.39
C GLY A 233 18.40 -5.54 6.20
N MET A 234 18.25 -5.46 7.52
CA MET A 234 19.30 -5.02 8.44
C MET A 234 20.50 -5.96 8.43
N VAL A 235 20.28 -7.28 8.46
CA VAL A 235 21.36 -8.29 8.34
C VAL A 235 22.11 -8.10 7.03
N GLY A 236 21.40 -7.86 5.93
CA GLY A 236 22.02 -7.55 4.65
C GLY A 236 22.92 -6.31 4.70
N ALA A 237 22.45 -5.22 5.30
CA ALA A 237 23.23 -4.00 5.46
C ALA A 237 24.46 -4.20 6.38
N ILE A 238 24.34 -5.00 7.45
CA ILE A 238 25.47 -5.35 8.33
C ILE A 238 26.51 -6.17 7.55
N MET A 239 26.08 -7.14 6.74
CA MET A 239 26.99 -7.93 5.92
C MET A 239 27.76 -7.06 4.93
N VAL A 240 27.10 -6.09 4.28
CA VAL A 240 27.77 -5.16 3.36
C VAL A 240 28.74 -4.24 4.09
N HIS A 241 28.43 -3.82 5.32
CA HIS A 241 29.29 -2.93 6.10
C HIS A 241 30.53 -3.64 6.69
N SER A 242 30.34 -4.84 7.25
CA SER A 242 31.35 -5.52 8.07
C SER A 242 32.23 -6.49 7.30
N LEU A 243 31.83 -6.90 6.09
CA LEU A 243 32.61 -7.82 5.27
C LEU A 243 33.54 -7.06 4.35
N ASP A 244 34.83 -7.35 4.49
CA ASP A 244 35.83 -6.93 3.54
C ASP A 244 35.60 -7.57 2.17
N VAL A 245 35.58 -6.71 1.15
CA VAL A 245 35.21 -7.05 -0.23
C VAL A 245 36.31 -7.87 -0.90
N GLU A 246 37.57 -7.63 -0.54
CA GLU A 246 38.72 -8.30 -1.15
C GLU A 246 38.78 -9.77 -0.77
N THR A 247 38.50 -10.08 0.50
CA THR A 247 38.55 -11.45 1.04
C THR A 247 37.22 -12.21 0.90
N ARG A 248 36.06 -11.53 0.99
CA ARG A 248 34.73 -12.17 1.09
C ARG A 248 33.67 -11.57 0.17
N ARG A 249 34.04 -11.22 -1.06
CA ARG A 249 33.15 -10.65 -2.10
C ARG A 249 31.79 -11.33 -2.25
N ASN A 250 31.75 -12.67 -2.29
CA ASN A 250 30.51 -13.43 -2.48
C ASN A 250 29.56 -13.31 -1.28
N ALA A 251 30.09 -13.25 -0.06
CA ALA A 251 29.29 -13.05 1.14
C ALA A 251 28.75 -11.60 1.21
N SER A 252 29.54 -10.60 0.81
CA SER A 252 29.07 -9.21 0.71
C SER A 252 27.94 -9.06 -0.32
N LEU A 253 28.06 -9.73 -1.48
CA LEU A 253 26.97 -9.82 -2.47
C LEU A 253 25.70 -10.48 -1.93
N ALA A 254 25.83 -11.54 -1.12
CA ALA A 254 24.66 -12.14 -0.46
C ALA A 254 23.98 -11.13 0.47
N GLY A 255 24.75 -10.29 1.17
CA GLY A 255 24.24 -9.17 1.96
C GLY A 255 23.42 -8.18 1.12
N VAL A 256 23.94 -7.79 -0.05
CA VAL A 256 23.23 -6.96 -1.04
C VAL A 256 21.89 -7.59 -1.45
N TYR A 257 21.84 -8.91 -1.65
CA TYR A 257 20.60 -9.60 -1.99
C TYR A 257 19.60 -9.63 -0.82
N LEU A 258 20.07 -9.82 0.40
CA LEU A 258 19.23 -9.76 1.62
C LEU A 258 18.65 -8.35 1.85
N MET A 259 19.36 -7.29 1.46
CA MET A 259 18.81 -5.93 1.48
C MET A 259 17.58 -5.78 0.57
N GLY A 260 17.33 -6.70 -0.37
CA GLY A 260 16.10 -6.77 -1.16
C GLY A 260 14.81 -6.89 -0.33
N PHE A 261 14.89 -7.36 0.92
CA PHE A 261 13.74 -7.43 1.84
C PHE A 261 13.24 -6.06 2.32
N TYR A 262 13.93 -4.95 2.01
CA TYR A 262 13.52 -3.60 2.44
C TYR A 262 12.10 -3.20 2.05
N ASN A 263 11.53 -3.78 0.99
CA ASN A 263 10.19 -3.46 0.51
C ASN A 263 9.08 -4.17 1.27
N VAL A 264 9.39 -5.30 1.92
CA VAL A 264 8.42 -6.10 2.67
C VAL A 264 7.77 -5.29 3.81
N PRO A 265 8.53 -4.58 4.68
CA PRO A 265 7.99 -3.66 5.68
C PRO A 265 6.94 -2.69 5.16
N PHE A 266 7.20 -2.06 4.02
CA PHE A 266 6.35 -0.99 3.49
C PHE A 266 4.99 -1.50 3.02
N ILE A 267 4.96 -2.67 2.38
CA ILE A 267 3.71 -3.27 1.89
C ILE A 267 2.81 -3.65 3.06
N PHE A 268 3.35 -4.25 4.11
CA PHE A 268 2.59 -4.60 5.31
C PHE A 268 2.15 -3.35 6.09
N LEU A 269 2.99 -2.31 6.15
CA LEU A 269 2.64 -1.03 6.72
C LEU A 269 1.44 -0.39 5.99
N LEU A 270 1.44 -0.37 4.65
CA LEU A 270 0.32 0.16 3.87
C LEU A 270 -0.96 -0.68 4.08
N SER A 271 -0.82 -2.00 4.09
CA SER A 271 -1.93 -2.93 4.34
C SER A 271 -2.55 -2.70 5.72
N LEU A 272 -1.73 -2.61 6.77
CA LEU A 272 -2.17 -2.34 8.14
C LEU A 272 -2.78 -0.95 8.26
N SER A 273 -2.17 0.08 7.65
CA SER A 273 -2.71 1.43 7.63
C SER A 273 -4.12 1.47 7.03
N SER A 274 -4.34 0.78 5.92
CA SER A 274 -5.66 0.72 5.28
C SER A 274 -6.69 -0.12 6.06
N SER A 275 -6.27 -1.17 6.78
CA SER A 275 -7.17 -2.04 7.55
C SER A 275 -7.49 -1.48 8.94
N ASN A 276 -6.60 -0.69 9.54
CA ASN A 276 -6.70 -0.23 10.92
C ASN A 276 -7.06 1.26 11.06
N THR A 277 -7.30 1.95 9.95
CA THR A 277 -7.74 3.35 9.96
C THR A 277 -9.17 3.43 9.43
N ALA A 278 -10.08 3.90 10.27
CA ALA A 278 -11.48 4.09 9.91
C ALA A 278 -11.88 5.57 9.98
N GLY A 279 -12.90 5.93 9.21
CA GLY A 279 -13.35 7.32 9.02
C GLY A 279 -12.77 7.93 7.75
N ALA A 280 -13.63 8.55 6.94
CA ALA A 280 -13.27 9.05 5.61
C ALA A 280 -12.18 10.14 5.64
N THR A 281 -12.28 11.10 6.56
CA THR A 281 -11.28 12.17 6.71
C THR A 281 -9.99 11.64 7.33
N LYS A 282 -10.09 10.74 8.34
CA LYS A 282 -8.93 10.11 8.98
C LYS A 282 -8.10 9.29 7.98
N LYS A 283 -8.77 8.46 7.16
CA LYS A 283 -8.11 7.61 6.16
C LYS A 283 -7.41 8.42 5.07
N SER A 284 -8.07 9.48 4.59
CA SER A 284 -7.47 10.40 3.61
C SER A 284 -6.24 11.12 4.18
N PHE A 285 -6.34 11.63 5.40
CA PHE A 285 -5.23 12.27 6.10
C PHE A 285 -4.07 11.29 6.35
N MET A 286 -4.36 10.06 6.76
CA MET A 286 -3.35 9.01 6.95
C MET A 286 -2.60 8.71 5.65
N GLY A 287 -3.31 8.53 4.53
CA GLY A 287 -2.71 8.29 3.22
C GLY A 287 -1.81 9.44 2.77
N MET A 288 -2.28 10.68 2.89
CA MET A 288 -1.49 11.89 2.62
C MET A 288 -0.24 12.00 3.51
N SER A 289 -0.39 11.70 4.80
CA SER A 289 0.72 11.75 5.77
C SER A 289 1.81 10.73 5.45
N ILE A 290 1.42 9.51 5.04
CA ILE A 290 2.39 8.50 4.57
C ILE A 290 3.15 9.01 3.34
N ALA A 291 2.45 9.62 2.38
CA ALA A 291 3.08 10.19 1.19
C ALA A 291 4.07 11.31 1.54
N ILE A 292 3.72 12.19 2.49
CA ILE A 292 4.61 13.25 2.99
C ILE A 292 5.85 12.65 3.65
N MET A 293 5.69 11.68 4.56
CA MET A 293 6.83 11.03 5.23
C MET A 293 7.72 10.28 4.24
N TYR A 294 7.13 9.67 3.22
CA TYR A 294 7.86 9.06 2.12
C TYR A 294 8.68 10.09 1.33
N ALA A 295 8.09 11.24 1.00
CA ALA A 295 8.81 12.33 0.32
C ALA A 295 9.96 12.89 1.18
N VAL A 296 9.71 13.14 2.47
CA VAL A 296 10.73 13.62 3.42
C VAL A 296 11.89 12.63 3.52
N GLY A 297 11.61 11.34 3.64
CA GLY A 297 12.67 10.33 3.71
C GLY A 297 13.48 10.21 2.41
N ASN A 298 12.86 10.42 1.24
CA ASN A 298 13.57 10.45 -0.03
C ASN A 298 14.44 11.71 -0.20
N ILE A 299 14.11 12.82 0.48
CA ILE A 299 14.98 14.01 0.55
C ILE A 299 16.17 13.73 1.46
N ILE A 300 15.93 13.12 2.62
CA ILE A 300 16.95 12.83 3.64
C ILE A 300 17.92 11.74 3.18
N GLY A 301 17.42 10.64 2.60
CA GLY A 301 18.19 9.43 2.33
C GLY A 301 19.47 9.65 1.51
N PRO A 302 19.41 10.29 0.33
CA PRO A 302 20.59 10.52 -0.51
C PRO A 302 21.66 11.42 0.14
N GLN A 303 21.30 12.27 1.09
CA GLN A 303 22.26 13.19 1.74
C GLN A 303 23.32 12.47 2.57
N PHE A 304 23.03 11.23 3.01
CA PHE A 304 24.00 10.41 3.74
C PHE A 304 25.03 9.72 2.83
N PHE A 305 24.80 9.68 1.51
CA PHE A 305 25.70 9.06 0.55
C PHE A 305 26.66 10.10 -0.04
N LEU A 306 27.65 10.48 0.77
CA LEU A 306 28.67 11.45 0.39
C LEU A 306 29.64 10.86 -0.64
N SER A 307 29.93 11.63 -1.69
CA SER A 307 30.91 11.25 -2.72
C SER A 307 32.32 11.06 -2.16
N THR A 308 32.64 11.73 -1.05
CA THR A 308 33.93 11.62 -0.34
C THR A 308 34.14 10.25 0.32
N GLN A 309 33.08 9.49 0.55
CA GLN A 309 33.13 8.15 1.16
C GLN A 309 32.96 7.02 0.13
N ALA A 310 32.95 7.35 -1.16
CA ALA A 310 32.95 6.33 -2.19
C ALA A 310 34.25 5.51 -2.13
N PRO A 311 34.22 4.18 -2.34
CA PRO A 311 33.06 3.34 -2.69
C PRO A 311 32.34 2.68 -1.48
N THR A 312 32.84 2.84 -0.26
CA THR A 312 32.38 2.09 0.92
C THR A 312 31.14 2.71 1.57
N TYR A 313 30.88 4.01 1.36
CA TYR A 313 29.68 4.75 1.83
C TYR A 313 29.28 4.46 3.28
N VAL A 314 30.24 4.52 4.21
CA VAL A 314 30.05 4.15 5.62
C VAL A 314 28.87 4.89 6.27
N LEU A 315 28.75 6.21 6.05
CA LEU A 315 27.66 7.01 6.59
C LEU A 315 26.30 6.62 5.99
N GLY A 316 26.26 6.36 4.68
CA GLY A 316 25.06 5.92 3.98
C GLY A 316 24.56 4.57 4.49
N ILE A 317 25.45 3.60 4.64
CA ILE A 317 25.11 2.28 5.18
C ILE A 317 24.71 2.38 6.66
N GLY A 318 25.40 3.21 7.45
CA GLY A 318 25.02 3.50 8.84
C GLY A 318 23.61 4.08 8.96
N ALA A 319 23.25 5.05 8.10
CA ALA A 319 21.91 5.62 8.04
C ALA A 319 20.86 4.56 7.66
N MET A 320 21.18 3.64 6.76
CA MET A 320 20.31 2.51 6.42
C MET A 320 20.11 1.55 7.59
N LEU A 321 21.15 1.25 8.36
CA LEU A 321 21.04 0.42 9.58
C LEU A 321 20.10 1.07 10.60
N CYS A 322 20.28 2.36 10.87
CA CYS A 322 19.39 3.11 11.74
C CYS A 322 17.94 3.12 11.23
N ALA A 323 17.75 3.25 9.91
CA ALA A 323 16.43 3.23 9.29
C ALA A 323 15.76 1.84 9.35
N PHE A 324 16.51 0.75 9.17
CA PHE A 324 16.01 -0.60 9.39
C PHE A 324 15.63 -0.85 10.86
N ALA A 325 16.46 -0.41 11.79
CA ALA A 325 16.17 -0.49 13.22
C ALA A 325 14.92 0.31 13.59
N LEU A 326 14.77 1.52 13.03
CA LEU A 326 13.58 2.36 13.20
C LEU A 326 12.33 1.65 12.67
N MET A 327 12.39 1.05 11.49
CA MET A 327 11.27 0.29 10.92
C MET A 327 10.89 -0.92 11.78
N ALA A 328 11.88 -1.67 12.28
CA ALA A 328 11.64 -2.82 13.15
C ALA A 328 11.02 -2.39 14.50
N ALA A 329 11.54 -1.33 15.11
CA ALA A 329 11.02 -0.77 16.35
C ALA A 329 9.59 -0.22 16.17
N ALA A 330 9.33 0.47 15.06
CA ALA A 330 7.99 0.97 14.72
C ALA A 330 6.99 -0.18 14.51
N GLY A 331 7.37 -1.24 13.80
CA GLY A 331 6.53 -2.43 13.63
C GLY A 331 6.25 -3.14 14.95
N LEU A 332 7.26 -3.25 15.84
CA LEU A 332 7.10 -3.85 17.17
C LEU A 332 6.18 -3.02 18.07
N ALA A 333 6.36 -1.70 18.10
CA ALA A 333 5.50 -0.79 18.83
C ALA A 333 4.05 -0.88 18.33
N TYR A 334 3.85 -0.89 17.00
CA TYR A 334 2.54 -1.03 16.39
C TYR A 334 1.84 -2.34 16.78
N TYR A 335 2.57 -3.46 16.75
CA TYR A 335 2.08 -4.78 17.17
C TYR A 335 1.55 -4.75 18.61
N PHE A 336 2.36 -4.25 19.56
CA PHE A 336 1.94 -4.17 20.96
C PHE A 336 0.76 -3.22 21.18
N LEU A 337 0.74 -2.06 20.50
CA LEU A 337 -0.38 -1.12 20.57
C LEU A 337 -1.69 -1.77 20.11
N CYS A 338 -1.67 -2.51 19.00
CA CYS A 338 -2.86 -3.21 18.50
C CYS A 338 -3.35 -4.29 19.49
N ILE A 339 -2.43 -5.07 20.06
CA ILE A 339 -2.79 -6.11 21.05
C ILE A 339 -3.35 -5.51 22.33
N ILE A 340 -2.71 -4.45 22.87
CA ILE A 340 -3.16 -3.79 24.09
C ILE A 340 -4.56 -3.22 23.87
N GLU A 341 -4.80 -2.57 22.74
CA GLU A 341 -6.08 -1.96 22.42
C GLU A 341 -7.18 -3.01 22.21
N ASN A 342 -6.90 -4.09 21.49
CA ASN A 342 -7.83 -5.21 21.35
C ASN A 342 -8.16 -5.85 22.71
N LYS A 343 -7.16 -6.09 23.57
CA LYS A 343 -7.37 -6.63 24.92
C LYS A 343 -8.20 -5.71 25.81
N LYS A 344 -8.02 -4.39 25.72
CA LYS A 344 -8.84 -3.41 26.47
C LYS A 344 -10.30 -3.48 26.03
N ARG A 345 -10.53 -3.56 24.71
CA ARG A 345 -11.86 -3.65 24.11
C ARG A 345 -12.54 -4.99 24.41
N ASP A 346 -11.79 -6.09 24.48
CA ASP A 346 -12.32 -7.41 24.88
C ASP A 346 -12.87 -7.43 26.30
N LYS A 347 -12.34 -6.60 27.21
CA LYS A 347 -12.84 -6.48 28.59
C LYS A 347 -14.17 -5.73 28.71
N HIS A 348 -14.51 -4.91 27.72
CA HIS A 348 -15.70 -4.05 27.74
C HIS A 348 -16.77 -4.52 26.73
N PHE A 349 -16.52 -5.65 26.05
CA PHE A 349 -17.38 -6.15 25.00
C PHE A 349 -18.41 -7.13 25.55
N ASP A 350 -19.69 -6.72 25.55
CA ASP A 350 -20.80 -7.66 25.75
C ASP A 350 -21.11 -8.33 24.40
N ARG A 351 -21.14 -9.67 24.36
CA ARG A 351 -21.22 -10.48 23.11
C ARG A 351 -22.61 -10.50 22.46
N SER A 352 -23.51 -9.61 22.86
CA SER A 352 -24.95 -9.69 22.61
C SER A 352 -25.45 -8.98 21.34
N HIS A 353 -24.61 -8.23 20.62
CA HIS A 353 -25.00 -7.52 19.40
C HIS A 353 -24.38 -8.11 18.13
N ASP A 354 -25.22 -8.26 17.10
CA ASP A 354 -24.82 -8.75 15.78
C ASP A 354 -23.72 -7.86 15.17
N VAL A 355 -22.54 -8.45 14.94
CA VAL A 355 -21.31 -7.73 14.56
C VAL A 355 -21.47 -6.99 13.23
N VAL A 356 -22.37 -7.50 12.37
CA VAL A 356 -22.64 -6.98 11.03
C VAL A 356 -23.47 -5.70 11.08
N ASP A 357 -24.54 -5.67 11.89
CA ASP A 357 -25.43 -4.50 12.00
C ASP A 357 -24.72 -3.31 12.64
N VAL A 358 -23.89 -3.54 13.66
CA VAL A 358 -23.12 -2.46 14.29
C VAL A 358 -22.00 -1.95 13.36
N GLY A 359 -21.42 -2.82 12.52
CA GLY A 359 -20.47 -2.43 11.48
C GLY A 359 -21.12 -1.55 10.41
N LEU A 360 -22.32 -1.93 9.95
CA LEU A 360 -23.14 -1.17 9.01
C LEU A 360 -23.55 0.20 9.57
N GLU A 361 -23.93 0.28 10.85
CA GLU A 361 -24.25 1.56 11.50
C GLU A 361 -23.02 2.44 11.70
N ALA A 362 -21.87 1.86 12.06
CA ALA A 362 -20.62 2.59 12.21
C ALA A 362 -20.12 3.18 10.89
N ASP A 363 -20.27 2.45 9.78
CA ASP A 363 -19.94 2.92 8.43
C ASP A 363 -20.89 4.05 7.99
N LYS A 364 -22.21 3.88 8.21
CA LYS A 364 -23.23 4.91 7.94
C LYS A 364 -23.05 6.19 8.75
N SER A 365 -22.51 6.09 9.96
CA SER A 365 -22.25 7.22 10.86
C SER A 365 -20.83 7.79 10.75
N ASP A 366 -19.97 7.18 9.93
CA ASP A 366 -18.56 7.57 9.74
C ASP A 366 -17.82 7.75 11.08
N LYS A 367 -17.99 6.74 11.96
CA LYS A 367 -17.27 6.63 13.23
C LYS A 367 -15.82 6.19 12.98
N THR A 368 -14.88 6.84 13.65
CA THR A 368 -13.45 6.47 13.59
C THR A 368 -13.18 5.14 14.32
N ASP A 369 -11.99 4.57 14.11
CA ASP A 369 -11.52 3.34 14.75
C ASP A 369 -11.47 3.45 16.29
N LEU A 370 -11.23 4.66 16.83
CA LEU A 370 -11.28 4.91 18.27
C LEU A 370 -12.72 5.08 18.78
N GLN A 371 -13.63 5.63 17.98
CA GLN A 371 -15.02 5.84 18.36
C GLN A 371 -15.89 4.59 18.25
N ASN A 372 -15.54 3.66 17.36
CA ASN A 372 -16.26 2.41 17.19
C ASN A 372 -15.76 1.37 18.22
N PRO A 373 -16.56 1.02 19.27
CA PRO A 373 -16.16 0.03 20.28
C PRO A 373 -16.03 -1.39 19.69
N ASN A 374 -16.67 -1.66 18.56
CA ASN A 374 -16.66 -2.95 17.87
C ASN A 374 -15.50 -3.09 16.88
N PHE A 375 -14.72 -2.03 16.66
CA PHE A 375 -13.56 -2.07 15.79
C PHE A 375 -12.43 -2.91 16.41
N ARG A 376 -11.93 -3.88 15.63
CA ARG A 376 -10.81 -4.76 16.01
C ARG A 376 -9.61 -4.47 15.13
N TYR A 377 -8.48 -4.18 15.75
CA TYR A 377 -7.23 -3.94 15.04
C TYR A 377 -6.63 -5.25 14.55
N THR A 378 -6.26 -5.28 13.27
CA THR A 378 -5.43 -6.36 12.72
C THR A 378 -3.95 -6.08 13.02
N TYR A 379 -3.14 -7.11 13.20
CA TYR A 379 -1.72 -6.95 13.50
C TYR A 379 -0.83 -7.96 12.78
#